data_AF-E3MT53-F1
#
_entry.id   AF-E3MT53-F1
#
_cell.length_a   1.000
_cell.length_b   1.000
_cell.length_c   1.000
_cell.angle_alpha   90.00
_cell.angle_beta   90.00
_cell.angle_gamma   90.00
#
_symmetry.space_group_name_H-M   'P 1'
#
loop_
_entity.id
_entity.type
_entity.pdbx_description
1 polymer ?
#
loop_
_entity_poly.entity_id
_entity_poly.type
_entity_poly.pdbx_seq_one_letter_code
_entity_poly.pdbx_strand_id
1 'polypeptide(L)'
;MTMSLENRIRKGLEFDDDTYYSLSHVYTSLVAQVHSVVVTQKGFQYLRVWRARCFGPAKFSEEREERIFRITQEIFKSYLVPPDPRIGKAIEYFGKEYLLEIAVYDNHQEVLKTVNSGDFILLSNVHIGSKDKAITLSIHGGGFASYNREITPIPTDFSDPKMRLFRRRCRRMLEQVTDYENFEEFIEHEELEDENDNLVAEPYKNIMIGDEIAVNYFPKSFPCSYHFLTHIHPEYLRDLDLTADRTVFCSETTSDILPEIMGIDSKNVPANSIFPMRLNHPYSFEEFQATMIDSNHCPGSVMILFEGELIQKHAGGPVLCTGDFRADKTFLSELKSGPCRFLSELKLARIYMDNTYFSLDQNILQLDHARDLLIQNIESRYPDKNIIIPLHRLGRESLIESIVQALNEPILMFKERLEIARILNAEHPAVRKNTIRNIEIVEKDTWDYSVPENSVVINISMNDCIVESQQEKVINIRYSNHSSRYEILNFLNELHFDSIYPCAKKFSKNEMRLMLEAGKKQYKEDDLDRQLNIHEFVTTDDQGTSESLEVVAANPDFQETSKSLEVAEIEMKGSLATKPPNLLAETSDTGFCEESGSVQMEPPRKKGKFQNLQEKIMHI
;
A
#
# COMPACT_ATOMS: atom_id res chain seq x y z
N MET A 1 -26.33 44.72 26.37
CA MET A 1 -26.18 43.61 27.34
C MET A 1 -25.54 42.44 26.60
N THR A 2 -24.36 42.03 27.03
CA THR A 2 -23.71 40.80 26.53
C THR A 2 -24.58 39.59 26.88
N MET A 3 -24.85 38.70 25.91
CA MET A 3 -25.58 37.46 26.18
C MET A 3 -24.84 36.64 27.24
N SER A 4 -25.57 36.05 28.19
CA SER A 4 -24.98 35.12 29.16
C SER A 4 -24.30 33.94 28.45
N LEU A 5 -23.27 33.37 29.08
CA LEU A 5 -22.55 32.21 28.55
C LEU A 5 -23.52 31.07 28.20
N GLU A 6 -24.49 30.78 29.07
CA GLU A 6 -25.50 29.75 28.80
C GLU A 6 -26.28 29.99 27.50
N ASN A 7 -26.72 31.23 27.26
CA ASN A 7 -27.47 31.56 26.04
C ASN A 7 -26.59 31.50 24.80
N ARG A 8 -25.30 31.82 24.93
CA ARG A 8 -24.33 31.66 23.84
C ARG A 8 -24.09 30.18 23.51
N ILE A 9 -24.00 29.32 24.52
CA ILE A 9 -23.89 27.86 24.34
C ILE A 9 -25.14 27.33 23.64
N ARG A 10 -26.34 27.72 24.09
CA ARG A 10 -27.62 27.33 23.45
C ARG A 10 -27.66 27.74 21.97
N LYS A 11 -27.19 28.94 21.64
CA LYS A 11 -27.06 29.40 20.24
C LYS A 11 -26.04 28.57 19.45
N GLY A 12 -24.89 28.24 20.04
CA GLY A 12 -23.91 27.36 19.40
C GLY A 12 -24.39 25.93 19.17
N LEU A 13 -25.32 25.44 20.00
CA LEU A 13 -25.98 24.14 19.81
C LEU A 13 -27.00 24.14 18.65
N GLU A 14 -27.38 25.31 18.15
CA GLU A 14 -28.28 25.48 16.98
C GLU A 14 -27.53 25.54 15.66
N PHE A 15 -26.20 25.39 15.68
CA PHE A 15 -25.39 25.31 14.47
C PHE A 15 -25.90 24.19 13.56
N ASP A 16 -26.09 24.49 12.28
CA ASP A 16 -26.56 23.57 11.25
C ASP A 16 -25.48 23.37 10.18
N ASP A 17 -24.88 22.20 10.13
CA ASP A 17 -23.68 22.00 9.30
C ASP A 17 -23.96 22.15 7.81
N ASP A 18 -25.13 21.72 7.34
CA ASP A 18 -25.53 21.81 5.93
C ASP A 18 -25.71 23.27 5.48
N THR A 19 -26.43 24.05 6.29
CA THR A 19 -26.66 25.47 6.00
C THR A 19 -25.34 26.23 6.00
N TYR A 20 -24.53 26.10 7.06
CA TYR A 20 -23.32 26.91 7.21
C TYR A 20 -22.18 26.49 6.29
N TYR A 21 -22.17 25.26 5.76
CA TYR A 21 -21.22 24.84 4.72
C TYR A 21 -21.35 25.68 3.44
N SER A 22 -22.58 26.04 3.05
CA SER A 22 -22.86 26.78 1.82
C SER A 22 -22.61 28.29 1.91
N LEU A 23 -22.32 28.80 3.11
CA LEU A 23 -22.19 30.23 3.38
C LEU A 23 -20.71 30.67 3.37
N SER A 24 -20.38 31.66 2.55
CA SER A 24 -19.08 32.35 2.60
C SER A 24 -19.21 33.70 3.28
N HIS A 25 -18.16 34.15 3.97
CA HIS A 25 -18.08 35.46 4.64
C HIS A 25 -19.10 35.64 5.79
N VAL A 26 -19.42 34.55 6.50
CA VAL A 26 -20.35 34.58 7.63
C VAL A 26 -19.62 34.33 8.95
N TYR A 27 -20.13 34.95 10.02
CA TYR A 27 -19.74 34.69 11.39
C TYR A 27 -20.77 33.79 12.06
N THR A 28 -20.31 32.69 12.63
CA THR A 28 -21.20 31.70 13.23
C THR A 28 -20.65 31.18 14.54
N SER A 29 -21.54 30.73 15.42
CA SER A 29 -21.14 30.12 16.69
C SER A 29 -21.50 28.65 16.67
N LEU A 30 -20.60 27.80 17.14
CA LEU A 30 -20.83 26.36 17.22
C LEU A 30 -20.27 25.77 18.50
N VAL A 31 -20.91 24.72 18.98
CA VAL A 31 -20.36 23.87 20.05
C VAL A 31 -19.68 22.67 19.41
N ALA A 32 -18.48 22.30 19.83
CA ALA A 32 -17.76 21.12 19.34
C ALA A 32 -17.03 20.40 20.47
N GLN A 33 -16.47 19.22 20.17
CA GLN A 33 -15.57 18.52 21.08
C GLN A 33 -14.14 18.59 20.50
N VAL A 34 -13.17 18.92 21.35
CA VAL A 34 -11.77 19.10 20.93
C VAL A 34 -11.21 17.76 20.45
N HIS A 35 -10.56 17.79 19.29
CA HIS A 35 -9.77 16.68 18.79
C HIS A 35 -8.30 16.90 19.17
N SER A 36 -7.65 17.92 18.61
CA SER A 36 -6.26 18.24 18.89
C SER A 36 -5.98 19.73 18.69
N VAL A 37 -4.82 20.19 19.18
CA VAL A 37 -4.26 21.48 18.82
C VAL A 37 -2.90 21.23 18.18
N VAL A 38 -2.78 21.63 16.92
CA VAL A 38 -1.59 21.43 16.10
C VAL A 38 -0.84 22.74 15.92
N VAL A 39 0.49 22.68 16.04
CA VAL A 39 1.41 23.72 15.59
C VAL A 39 2.00 23.28 14.25
N THR A 40 1.97 24.17 13.26
CA THR A 40 2.58 23.89 11.96
C THR A 40 4.05 24.27 11.93
N GLN A 41 4.79 23.79 10.93
CA GLN A 41 6.20 24.16 10.72
C GLN A 41 6.41 25.68 10.60
N LYS A 42 5.42 26.40 10.04
CA LYS A 42 5.42 27.87 9.95
C LYS A 42 4.95 28.57 11.24
N GLY A 43 4.74 27.83 12.32
CA GLY A 43 4.31 28.34 13.62
C GLY A 43 2.83 28.70 13.72
N PHE A 44 1.99 28.34 12.74
CA PHE A 44 0.55 28.57 12.83
C PHE A 44 -0.10 27.55 13.78
N GLN A 45 -1.05 28.01 14.60
CA GLN A 45 -1.78 27.14 15.51
C GLN A 45 -3.19 26.87 14.98
N TYR A 46 -3.54 25.58 14.90
CA TYR A 46 -4.83 25.10 14.45
C TYR A 46 -5.53 24.35 15.57
N LEU A 47 -6.73 24.81 15.92
CA LEU A 47 -7.64 24.08 16.79
C LEU A 47 -8.47 23.14 15.93
N ARG A 48 -8.31 21.84 16.14
CA ARG A 48 -9.01 20.79 15.41
C ARG A 48 -10.11 20.24 16.32
N VAL A 49 -11.35 20.25 15.83
CA VAL A 49 -12.53 19.85 16.61
C VAL A 49 -13.39 18.88 15.83
N TRP A 50 -13.95 17.90 16.53
CA TRP A 50 -14.87 16.94 15.93
C TRP A 50 -16.32 17.22 16.35
N ARG A 51 -17.25 16.93 15.44
CA ARG A 51 -18.67 17.30 15.58
C ARG A 51 -19.62 16.12 15.75
N ALA A 52 -19.15 14.88 15.67
CA ALA A 52 -20.00 13.68 15.69
C ALA A 52 -21.16 13.74 14.67
N ARG A 53 -20.95 14.45 13.56
CA ARG A 53 -21.78 14.56 12.36
C ARG A 53 -20.92 15.19 11.26
N CYS A 54 -21.20 14.84 10.01
CA CYS A 54 -20.53 15.43 8.85
C CYS A 54 -20.75 16.95 8.81
N PHE A 55 -19.70 17.71 8.50
CA PHE A 55 -19.80 19.15 8.30
C PHE A 55 -20.25 19.47 6.88
N GLY A 56 -21.56 19.51 6.63
CA GLY A 56 -22.17 19.93 5.37
C GLY A 56 -22.67 18.78 4.49
N PRO A 57 -23.31 19.07 3.34
CA PRO A 57 -24.11 18.07 2.63
C PRO A 57 -23.25 16.93 2.07
N ALA A 58 -23.73 15.69 2.16
CA ALA A 58 -22.97 14.48 1.78
C ALA A 58 -22.43 14.50 0.33
N LYS A 59 -23.16 15.14 -0.59
CA LYS A 59 -22.78 15.27 -2.00
C LYS A 59 -21.52 16.11 -2.26
N PHE A 60 -21.03 16.84 -1.26
CA PHE A 60 -19.83 17.68 -1.35
C PHE A 60 -18.66 17.14 -0.51
N SER A 61 -18.66 15.84 -0.16
CA SER A 61 -17.63 15.22 0.70
C SER A 61 -16.22 15.34 0.11
N GLU A 62 -16.03 14.94 -1.15
CA GLU A 62 -14.72 15.00 -1.84
C GLU A 62 -14.20 16.43 -2.00
N GLU A 63 -15.04 17.33 -2.54
CA GLU A 63 -14.73 18.76 -2.69
C GLU A 63 -14.38 19.43 -1.34
N ARG A 64 -15.00 18.97 -0.25
CA ARG A 64 -14.74 19.45 1.12
C ARG A 64 -13.39 18.96 1.63
N GLU A 65 -13.02 17.71 1.38
CA GLU A 65 -11.73 17.19 1.82
C GLU A 65 -10.56 17.97 1.19
N GLU A 66 -10.67 18.29 -0.09
CA GLU A 66 -9.67 19.07 -0.83
C GLU A 66 -9.58 20.54 -0.37
N ARG A 67 -10.65 21.11 0.18
CA ARG A 67 -10.77 22.58 0.37
C ARG A 67 -10.75 23.05 1.81
N ILE A 68 -11.00 22.16 2.79
CA ILE A 68 -11.15 22.53 4.21
C ILE A 68 -9.95 22.05 5.05
N PHE A 69 -9.47 20.83 4.81
CA PHE A 69 -8.39 20.25 5.63
C PHE A 69 -7.04 20.67 5.06
N ARG A 70 -6.21 21.25 5.93
CA ARG A 70 -4.88 21.78 5.58
C ARG A 70 -3.77 21.07 6.31
N ILE A 71 -4.05 20.56 7.52
CA ILE A 71 -3.01 19.90 8.30
C ILE A 71 -2.69 18.54 7.68
N THR A 72 -1.48 18.43 7.18
CA THR A 72 -0.82 17.23 6.69
C THR A 72 0.45 16.98 7.52
N GLN A 73 1.03 15.79 7.42
CA GLN A 73 2.33 15.49 8.03
C GLN A 73 3.40 16.51 7.60
N GLU A 74 3.41 16.90 6.33
CA GLU A 74 4.37 17.87 5.77
C GLU A 74 4.33 19.23 6.45
N ILE A 75 3.16 19.71 6.88
CA ILE A 75 3.05 21.01 7.55
C ILE A 75 2.94 20.90 9.06
N PHE A 76 2.72 19.70 9.60
CA PHE A 76 2.69 19.43 11.03
C PHE A 76 4.09 19.62 11.62
N LYS A 77 4.16 20.24 12.80
CA LYS A 77 5.40 20.36 13.59
C LYS A 77 5.27 19.60 14.89
N SER A 78 4.26 19.93 15.68
CA SER A 78 4.02 19.29 16.98
C SER A 78 2.59 19.47 17.44
N TYR A 79 2.20 18.68 18.44
CA TYR A 79 0.97 18.92 19.17
C TYR A 79 1.20 19.89 20.33
N LEU A 80 0.34 20.91 20.44
CA LEU A 80 0.14 21.61 21.70
C LEU A 80 -0.81 20.82 22.61
N VAL A 81 -1.78 20.14 21.99
CA VAL A 81 -2.72 19.22 22.64
C VAL A 81 -2.86 18.00 21.73
N PRO A 82 -2.31 16.82 22.11
CA PRO A 82 -2.39 15.62 21.27
C PRO A 82 -3.82 15.09 21.21
N PRO A 83 -4.19 14.34 20.15
CA PRO A 83 -5.52 13.77 20.03
C PRO A 83 -5.75 12.65 21.04
N ASP A 84 -6.96 12.57 21.59
CA ASP A 84 -7.45 11.36 22.23
C ASP A 84 -7.47 10.25 21.16
N PRO A 85 -6.75 9.13 21.39
CA PRO A 85 -6.61 8.07 20.39
C PRO A 85 -7.94 7.55 19.85
N ARG A 86 -8.97 7.53 20.67
CA ARG A 86 -10.31 7.05 20.30
C ARG A 86 -11.06 8.06 19.45
N ILE A 87 -10.91 9.36 19.71
CA ILE A 87 -11.49 10.40 18.87
C ILE A 87 -10.79 10.43 17.51
N GLY A 88 -9.46 10.32 17.50
CA GLY A 88 -8.70 10.26 16.27
C GLY A 88 -9.04 9.05 15.41
N LYS A 89 -9.10 7.85 16.02
CA LYS A 89 -9.55 6.63 15.34
C LYS A 89 -11.00 6.72 14.86
N ALA A 90 -11.87 7.45 15.57
CA ALA A 90 -13.22 7.73 15.09
C ALA A 90 -13.22 8.59 13.83
N ILE A 91 -12.32 9.56 13.69
CA ILE A 91 -12.20 10.35 12.46
C ILE A 91 -11.69 9.48 11.30
N GLU A 92 -10.74 8.58 11.53
CA GLU A 92 -10.34 7.59 10.51
C GLU A 92 -11.50 6.71 10.07
N TYR A 93 -12.31 6.26 11.04
CA TYR A 93 -13.41 5.34 10.79
C TYR A 93 -14.61 6.02 10.10
N PHE A 94 -14.98 7.23 10.52
CA PHE A 94 -16.16 7.94 10.01
C PHE A 94 -15.86 8.91 8.87
N GLY A 95 -14.59 9.27 8.62
CA GLY A 95 -14.15 10.19 7.59
C GLY A 95 -13.79 11.59 8.11
N LYS A 96 -12.94 12.31 7.35
CA LYS A 96 -12.46 13.64 7.75
C LYS A 96 -13.57 14.68 7.80
N GLU A 97 -14.69 14.47 7.12
CA GLU A 97 -15.84 15.38 7.16
C GLU A 97 -16.45 15.58 8.56
N TYR A 98 -16.09 14.75 9.55
CA TYR A 98 -16.47 14.91 10.95
C TYR A 98 -15.58 15.89 11.72
N LEU A 99 -14.47 16.30 11.12
CA LEU A 99 -13.47 17.20 11.67
C LEU A 99 -13.63 18.62 11.10
N LEU A 100 -13.29 19.61 11.91
CA LEU A 100 -13.16 21.01 11.51
C LEU A 100 -11.79 21.53 11.95
N GLU A 101 -11.11 22.26 11.08
CA GLU A 101 -9.82 22.88 11.36
C GLU A 101 -9.96 24.40 11.43
N ILE A 102 -9.76 24.97 12.62
CA ILE A 102 -9.90 26.40 12.88
C ILE A 102 -8.52 26.99 13.06
N ALA A 103 -8.12 27.88 12.15
CA ALA A 103 -6.90 28.66 12.30
C ALA A 103 -7.10 29.71 13.42
N VAL A 104 -6.26 29.66 14.46
CA VAL A 104 -6.37 30.56 15.62
C VAL A 104 -5.22 31.55 15.61
N TYR A 105 -5.54 32.83 15.68
CA TYR A 105 -4.60 33.94 15.63
C TYR A 105 -4.66 34.79 16.90
N ASP A 106 -3.63 35.61 17.09
CA ASP A 106 -3.53 36.63 18.13
C ASP A 106 -3.69 36.06 19.56
N ASN A 107 -4.22 36.87 20.48
CA ASN A 107 -4.40 36.52 21.88
C ASN A 107 -5.38 35.35 22.14
N HIS A 108 -6.09 34.86 21.11
CA HIS A 108 -6.95 33.67 21.25
C HIS A 108 -6.14 32.37 21.37
N GLN A 109 -4.87 32.37 20.95
CA GLN A 109 -3.99 31.21 21.07
C GLN A 109 -3.72 30.84 22.54
N GLU A 110 -3.75 31.80 23.47
CA GLU A 110 -3.52 31.53 24.90
C GLU A 110 -4.57 30.58 25.50
N VAL A 111 -5.81 30.61 24.98
CA VAL A 111 -6.87 29.71 25.43
C VAL A 111 -6.59 28.26 25.03
N LEU A 112 -5.84 28.04 23.95
CA LEU A 112 -5.51 26.68 23.46
C LEU A 112 -4.65 25.90 24.45
N LYS A 113 -3.90 26.58 25.33
CA LYS A 113 -3.13 25.97 26.42
C LYS A 113 -4.00 25.45 27.57
N THR A 114 -5.29 25.79 27.56
CA THR A 114 -6.24 25.47 28.66
C THR A 114 -7.25 24.39 28.30
N VAL A 115 -7.24 23.90 27.05
CA VAL A 115 -8.14 22.86 26.56
C VAL A 115 -7.39 21.55 26.42
N ASN A 116 -8.08 20.44 26.61
CA ASN A 116 -7.59 19.09 26.35
C ASN A 116 -8.42 18.42 25.27
N SER A 117 -7.87 17.38 24.63
CA SER A 117 -8.67 16.52 23.76
C SER A 117 -9.85 15.94 24.53
N GLY A 118 -11.01 15.87 23.87
CA GLY A 118 -12.26 15.44 24.48
C GLY A 118 -13.03 16.53 25.24
N ASP A 119 -12.46 17.71 25.46
CA ASP A 119 -13.20 18.83 26.06
C ASP A 119 -14.32 19.33 25.13
N PHE A 120 -15.44 19.73 25.72
CA PHE A 120 -16.50 20.41 24.98
C PHE A 120 -16.28 21.90 25.03
N ILE A 121 -16.29 22.56 23.87
CA ILE A 121 -16.03 23.99 23.76
C ILE A 121 -17.12 24.70 22.95
N LEU A 122 -17.32 25.97 23.25
CA LEU A 122 -18.06 26.92 22.43
C LEU A 122 -17.05 27.74 21.61
N LEU A 123 -17.18 27.70 20.30
CA LEU A 123 -16.51 28.62 19.38
C LEU A 123 -17.50 29.73 19.02
N SER A 124 -17.25 30.95 19.50
CA SER A 124 -18.12 32.10 19.27
C SER A 124 -17.65 32.90 18.06
N ASN A 125 -18.56 33.15 17.11
CA ASN A 125 -18.35 33.98 15.93
C ASN A 125 -17.09 33.59 15.11
N VAL A 126 -16.93 32.29 14.85
CA VAL A 126 -15.96 31.74 13.90
C VAL A 126 -16.19 32.38 12.54
N HIS A 127 -15.11 32.88 11.94
CA HIS A 127 -15.13 33.49 10.64
C HIS A 127 -14.93 32.42 9.56
N ILE A 128 -15.93 32.27 8.67
CA ILE A 128 -15.84 31.40 7.50
C ILE A 128 -15.43 32.27 6.30
N GLY A 129 -14.13 32.27 5.98
CA GLY A 129 -13.60 32.95 4.80
C GLY A 129 -13.56 32.01 3.59
N SER A 130 -13.71 32.55 2.38
CA SER A 130 -13.46 31.83 1.14
C SER A 130 -12.54 32.65 0.26
N LYS A 131 -11.41 32.07 -0.16
CA LYS A 131 -10.47 32.67 -1.11
C LYS A 131 -9.97 31.59 -2.05
N ASP A 132 -10.01 31.85 -3.36
CA ASP A 132 -9.52 30.94 -4.40
C ASP A 132 -10.08 29.51 -4.28
N LYS A 133 -11.40 29.40 -4.02
CA LYS A 133 -12.15 28.15 -3.78
C LYS A 133 -11.81 27.40 -2.48
N ALA A 134 -10.86 27.85 -1.67
CA ALA A 134 -10.56 27.26 -0.36
C ALA A 134 -11.39 27.90 0.75
N ILE A 135 -12.04 27.09 1.60
CA ILE A 135 -12.80 27.56 2.76
C ILE A 135 -11.85 27.56 3.97
N THR A 136 -11.80 28.67 4.69
CA THR A 136 -10.97 28.81 5.89
C THR A 136 -11.83 29.16 7.09
N LEU A 137 -11.83 28.31 8.10
CA LEU A 137 -12.39 28.63 9.42
C LEU A 137 -11.31 29.31 10.24
N SER A 138 -11.61 30.48 10.79
CA SER A 138 -10.62 31.22 11.58
C SER A 138 -11.22 31.95 12.78
N ILE A 139 -10.39 32.07 13.82
CA ILE A 139 -10.61 32.96 14.96
C ILE A 139 -9.39 33.87 15.06
N HIS A 140 -9.58 35.16 14.81
CA HIS A 140 -8.53 36.18 14.85
C HIS A 140 -9.00 37.46 15.54
N GLY A 141 -8.06 38.27 15.96
CA GLY A 141 -8.23 39.60 16.53
C GLY A 141 -8.16 40.72 15.47
N GLY A 142 -9.00 41.76 15.67
CA GLY A 142 -8.99 43.01 14.90
C GLY A 142 -10.19 43.20 13.96
N GLY A 143 -11.09 44.18 14.15
CA GLY A 143 -11.23 45.19 15.21
C GLY A 143 -12.69 45.68 15.33
N PHE A 144 -13.15 46.46 16.30
CA PHE A 144 -12.55 47.08 17.49
C PHE A 144 -13.62 46.93 18.59
N ALA A 145 -13.34 46.21 19.67
CA ALA A 145 -14.30 45.96 20.77
C ALA A 145 -15.66 45.30 20.40
N SER A 146 -15.87 44.80 19.17
CA SER A 146 -17.22 44.65 18.60
C SER A 146 -17.72 43.24 18.23
N TYR A 147 -16.86 42.21 18.11
CA TYR A 147 -17.30 40.90 17.55
C TYR A 147 -17.40 39.73 18.52
N ASN A 148 -17.03 39.88 19.81
CA ASN A 148 -17.22 38.86 20.85
C ASN A 148 -16.81 37.42 20.43
N ARG A 149 -15.65 37.31 19.74
CA ARG A 149 -15.06 36.04 19.30
C ARG A 149 -14.31 35.43 20.47
N GLU A 150 -14.62 34.19 20.79
CA GLU A 150 -14.06 33.51 21.96
C GLU A 150 -14.05 32.00 21.74
N ILE A 151 -13.04 31.35 22.29
CA ILE A 151 -13.00 29.91 22.53
C ILE A 151 -13.32 29.76 24.01
N THR A 152 -14.39 29.05 24.36
CA THR A 152 -14.83 28.94 25.76
C THR A 152 -15.08 27.48 26.12
N PRO A 153 -14.32 26.89 27.06
CA PRO A 153 -14.63 25.58 27.62
C PRO A 153 -16.04 25.56 28.20
N ILE A 154 -16.82 24.54 27.88
CA ILE A 154 -18.17 24.34 28.40
C ILE A 154 -18.05 23.53 29.70
N PRO A 155 -18.56 24.06 30.83
CA PRO A 155 -18.54 23.33 32.09
C PRO A 155 -19.14 21.93 31.99
N THR A 156 -18.50 20.97 32.65
CA THR A 156 -18.95 19.57 32.66
C THR A 156 -20.35 19.41 33.26
N ASP A 157 -20.69 20.24 34.24
CA ASP A 157 -21.99 20.36 34.89
C ASP A 157 -23.03 21.18 34.11
N PHE A 158 -22.68 21.81 32.98
CA PHE A 158 -23.63 22.54 32.16
C PHE A 158 -24.76 21.61 31.67
N SER A 159 -25.97 21.86 32.17
CA SER A 159 -27.14 21.01 31.96
C SER A 159 -28.12 21.68 31.00
N ASP A 160 -28.09 21.25 29.75
CA ASP A 160 -29.06 21.62 28.72
C ASP A 160 -29.51 20.37 27.92
N PRO A 161 -30.80 20.21 27.58
CA PRO A 161 -31.27 19.04 26.82
C PRO A 161 -30.53 18.82 25.49
N LYS A 162 -30.24 19.89 24.72
CA LYS A 162 -29.51 19.78 23.44
C LYS A 162 -28.05 19.39 23.69
N MET A 163 -27.43 19.92 24.75
CA MET A 163 -26.06 19.54 25.13
C MET A 163 -25.98 18.07 25.54
N ARG A 164 -26.95 17.56 26.31
CA ARG A 164 -27.00 16.14 26.69
C ARG A 164 -27.12 15.23 25.48
N LEU A 165 -27.95 15.61 24.48
CA LEU A 165 -28.05 14.88 23.22
C LEU A 165 -26.74 14.91 22.44
N PHE A 166 -26.07 16.06 22.39
CA PHE A 166 -24.78 16.18 21.72
C PHE A 166 -23.70 15.30 22.36
N ARG A 167 -23.55 15.36 23.69
CA ARG A 167 -22.63 14.50 24.45
C ARG A 167 -22.93 13.01 24.26
N ARG A 168 -24.21 12.63 24.29
CA ARG A 168 -24.64 11.22 24.08
C ARG A 168 -24.31 10.73 22.67
N ARG A 169 -24.45 11.59 21.66
CA ARG A 169 -24.08 11.26 20.27
C ARG A 169 -22.58 11.04 20.12
N CYS A 170 -21.77 11.96 20.64
CA CYS A 170 -20.31 11.81 20.68
C CYS A 170 -19.91 10.47 21.31
N ARG A 171 -20.45 10.18 22.50
CA ARG A 171 -20.19 8.92 23.21
C ARG A 171 -20.55 7.68 22.39
N ARG A 172 -21.75 7.63 21.80
CA ARG A 172 -22.21 6.49 21.00
C ARG A 172 -21.38 6.23 19.75
N MET A 173 -20.84 7.28 19.16
CA MET A 173 -19.95 7.15 18.01
C MET A 173 -18.59 6.63 18.44
N LEU A 174 -18.04 7.15 19.55
CA LEU A 174 -16.79 6.63 20.10
C LEU A 174 -16.93 5.18 20.58
N GLU A 175 -18.09 4.79 21.13
CA GLU A 175 -18.40 3.40 21.53
C GLU A 175 -18.25 2.37 20.39
N GLN A 176 -18.38 2.79 19.12
CA GLN A 176 -18.20 1.92 17.95
C GLN A 176 -16.73 1.66 17.63
N VAL A 177 -15.82 2.45 18.17
CA VAL A 177 -14.38 2.36 17.95
C VAL A 177 -13.76 1.59 19.11
N THR A 178 -13.09 0.48 18.81
CA THR A 178 -12.54 -0.46 19.80
C THR A 178 -11.03 -0.68 19.67
N ASP A 179 -10.44 -0.38 18.51
CA ASP A 179 -9.03 -0.57 18.15
C ASP A 179 -8.26 0.76 18.06
N TYR A 180 -8.23 1.50 19.18
CA TYR A 180 -7.64 2.84 19.23
C TYR A 180 -6.32 2.94 20.01
N GLU A 181 -5.82 1.86 20.61
CA GLU A 181 -4.69 1.91 21.54
C GLU A 181 -3.38 2.37 20.90
N ASN A 182 -3.19 2.12 19.60
CA ASN A 182 -2.00 2.50 18.82
C ASN A 182 -2.29 3.62 17.81
N PHE A 183 -3.31 4.46 18.06
CA PHE A 183 -3.60 5.55 17.15
C PHE A 183 -2.54 6.64 17.26
N GLU A 184 -1.90 6.93 16.14
CA GLU A 184 -0.97 8.04 15.95
C GLU A 184 -1.32 8.69 14.61
N GLU A 185 -1.69 9.97 14.65
CA GLU A 185 -2.13 10.69 13.45
C GLU A 185 -0.98 11.37 12.72
N PHE A 186 -0.11 12.03 13.47
CA PHE A 186 1.09 12.67 12.96
C PHE A 186 2.28 12.29 13.84
N ILE A 187 3.42 12.07 13.19
CA ILE A 187 4.69 11.78 13.87
C ILE A 187 5.31 13.12 14.26
N GLU A 188 5.58 13.33 15.55
CA GLU A 188 6.36 14.48 16.01
C GLU A 188 7.82 14.29 15.57
N HIS A 189 8.25 15.09 14.60
CA HIS A 189 9.65 15.11 14.21
C HIS A 189 10.43 15.84 15.31
N GLU A 190 11.28 15.12 16.05
CA GLU A 190 12.40 15.76 16.73
C GLU A 190 13.21 16.49 15.65
N GLU A 191 13.39 17.81 15.80
CA GLU A 191 14.19 18.63 14.88
C GLU A 191 15.63 18.10 14.85
N LEU A 192 15.90 17.20 13.91
CA LEU A 192 17.19 17.09 13.27
C LEU A 192 17.07 17.89 11.98
N GLU A 193 17.27 19.21 12.06
CA GLU A 193 17.67 20.02 10.91
C GLU A 193 19.06 19.51 10.45
N ASP A 194 19.09 18.37 9.77
CA ASP A 194 20.25 17.97 8.97
C ASP A 194 20.10 18.75 7.64
N GLU A 195 21.04 19.65 7.34
CA GLU A 195 21.13 20.43 6.08
C GLU A 195 21.26 19.54 4.81
N ASN A 196 21.00 18.22 4.91
CA ASN A 196 21.34 17.18 3.94
C ASN A 196 20.11 16.40 3.40
N ASP A 197 18.89 16.90 3.62
CA ASP A 197 17.64 16.22 3.20
C ASP A 197 17.42 16.21 1.65
N ASN A 198 18.30 16.89 0.90
CA ASN A 198 18.32 16.88 -0.57
C ASN A 198 19.14 15.71 -1.16
N LEU A 199 19.71 14.83 -0.33
CA LEU A 199 20.43 13.66 -0.80
C LEU A 199 19.49 12.47 -0.99
N VAL A 200 19.43 11.94 -2.21
CA VAL A 200 18.68 10.73 -2.55
C VAL A 200 19.60 9.67 -3.16
N ALA A 201 19.34 8.40 -2.87
CA ALA A 201 20.00 7.28 -3.50
C ALA A 201 19.10 6.65 -4.57
N GLU A 202 19.71 6.08 -5.61
CA GLU A 202 19.00 5.30 -6.64
C GLU A 202 18.56 3.94 -6.07
N PRO A 203 17.41 3.40 -6.51
CA PRO A 203 16.99 2.08 -6.11
C PRO A 203 17.92 0.98 -6.67
N TYR A 204 18.02 -0.11 -5.92
CA TYR A 204 18.82 -1.28 -6.28
C TYR A 204 18.10 -2.17 -7.30
N LYS A 205 18.39 -2.02 -8.60
CA LYS A 205 17.60 -2.62 -9.68
C LYS A 205 18.01 -4.03 -10.12
N ASN A 206 19.27 -4.43 -9.88
CA ASN A 206 19.81 -5.70 -10.35
C ASN A 206 20.30 -6.53 -9.16
N ILE A 207 19.43 -7.40 -8.65
CA ILE A 207 19.75 -8.23 -7.48
C ILE A 207 20.64 -9.39 -7.90
N MET A 208 21.90 -9.32 -7.46
CA MET A 208 22.91 -10.37 -7.62
C MET A 208 23.44 -10.80 -6.25
N ILE A 209 23.54 -12.11 -6.01
CA ILE A 209 24.23 -12.67 -4.84
C ILE A 209 25.40 -13.49 -5.37
N GLY A 210 26.61 -12.93 -5.23
CA GLY A 210 27.77 -13.46 -5.92
C GLY A 210 27.65 -13.31 -7.44
N ASP A 211 28.30 -14.22 -8.17
CA ASP A 211 28.18 -14.34 -9.62
C ASP A 211 27.15 -15.42 -10.00
N GLU A 212 26.61 -16.14 -9.01
CA GLU A 212 25.85 -17.37 -9.20
C GLU A 212 24.33 -17.16 -9.23
N ILE A 213 23.81 -16.19 -8.48
CA ILE A 213 22.36 -15.99 -8.29
C ILE A 213 21.92 -14.61 -8.76
N ALA A 214 20.93 -14.57 -9.64
CA ALA A 214 20.23 -13.37 -10.08
C ALA A 214 18.74 -13.44 -9.73
N VAL A 215 18.17 -12.33 -9.26
CA VAL A 215 16.73 -12.21 -8.98
C VAL A 215 16.14 -11.09 -9.83
N ASN A 216 15.09 -11.39 -10.59
CA ASN A 216 14.42 -10.50 -11.56
C ASN A 216 15.35 -9.91 -12.64
N TYR A 217 16.54 -10.49 -12.82
CA TYR A 217 17.56 -10.00 -13.73
C TYR A 217 18.02 -11.12 -14.68
N PHE A 218 17.89 -10.89 -15.99
CA PHE A 218 18.08 -11.90 -17.04
C PHE A 218 19.05 -11.44 -18.15
N PRO A 219 20.31 -11.11 -17.82
CA PRO A 219 21.28 -10.63 -18.81
C PRO A 219 21.52 -11.67 -19.91
N LYS A 220 21.81 -11.21 -21.14
CA LYS A 220 22.05 -12.10 -22.30
C LYS A 220 23.43 -12.75 -22.31
N SER A 221 24.41 -12.21 -21.58
CA SER A 221 25.82 -12.58 -21.70
C SER A 221 26.55 -12.68 -20.35
N PHE A 222 25.86 -13.05 -19.27
CA PHE A 222 26.47 -13.16 -17.94
C PHE A 222 26.51 -14.63 -17.48
N PRO A 223 27.61 -15.09 -16.84
CA PRO A 223 27.73 -16.46 -16.34
C PRO A 223 26.98 -16.64 -15.01
N CYS A 224 25.70 -16.28 -14.95
CA CYS A 224 24.85 -16.56 -13.79
C CYS A 224 24.28 -17.97 -13.92
N SER A 225 24.38 -18.77 -12.86
CA SER A 225 23.91 -20.17 -12.88
C SER A 225 22.43 -20.30 -12.50
N TYR A 226 21.93 -19.41 -11.65
CA TYR A 226 20.57 -19.49 -11.12
C TYR A 226 19.81 -18.19 -11.30
N HIS A 227 18.69 -18.24 -12.02
CA HIS A 227 17.84 -17.08 -12.28
C HIS A 227 16.47 -17.25 -11.64
N PHE A 228 16.15 -16.39 -10.67
CA PHE A 228 14.89 -16.41 -9.97
C PHE A 228 13.96 -15.30 -10.46
N LEU A 229 12.68 -15.60 -10.62
CA LEU A 229 11.63 -14.63 -10.94
C LEU A 229 10.65 -14.55 -9.77
N THR A 230 10.57 -13.38 -9.14
CA THR A 230 9.65 -13.14 -8.00
C THR A 230 8.21 -13.02 -8.47
N HIS A 231 7.96 -12.33 -9.58
CA HIS A 231 6.62 -12.12 -10.13
C HIS A 231 6.70 -11.66 -11.58
N ILE A 232 5.55 -11.58 -12.25
CA ILE A 232 5.46 -11.22 -13.66
C ILE A 232 5.17 -9.74 -13.81
N HIS A 233 6.23 -8.95 -13.96
CA HIS A 233 6.14 -7.52 -14.28
C HIS A 233 6.78 -7.22 -15.64
N PRO A 234 6.20 -6.33 -16.47
CA PRO A 234 6.70 -6.04 -17.82
C PRO A 234 8.18 -5.69 -17.88
N GLU A 235 8.72 -5.02 -16.85
CA GLU A 235 10.12 -4.61 -16.85
C GLU A 235 11.11 -5.78 -16.81
N TYR A 236 10.80 -6.85 -16.07
CA TYR A 236 11.64 -8.05 -15.97
C TYR A 236 11.52 -8.94 -17.21
N LEU A 237 10.35 -8.92 -17.86
CA LEU A 237 10.09 -9.73 -19.05
C LEU A 237 10.86 -9.25 -20.29
N ARG A 238 11.27 -7.98 -20.34
CA ARG A 238 11.98 -7.41 -21.51
C ARG A 238 13.28 -8.14 -21.83
N ASP A 239 13.98 -8.61 -20.81
CA ASP A 239 15.27 -9.28 -20.95
C ASP A 239 15.17 -10.81 -20.81
N LEU A 240 13.97 -11.30 -20.45
CA LEU A 240 13.71 -12.73 -20.28
C LEU A 240 13.45 -13.40 -21.63
N ASP A 241 14.23 -14.44 -21.92
CA ASP A 241 14.03 -15.32 -23.08
C ASP A 241 13.89 -16.76 -22.58
N LEU A 242 12.67 -17.28 -22.63
CA LEU A 242 12.34 -18.66 -22.24
C LEU A 242 12.82 -19.70 -23.26
N THR A 243 13.26 -19.29 -24.45
CA THR A 243 13.80 -20.20 -25.46
C THR A 243 15.32 -20.37 -25.35
N ALA A 244 15.96 -19.53 -24.55
CA ALA A 244 17.38 -19.66 -24.24
C ALA A 244 17.64 -20.88 -23.34
N ASP A 245 18.88 -21.39 -23.37
CA ASP A 245 19.34 -22.51 -22.54
C ASP A 245 19.61 -22.03 -21.10
N ARG A 246 18.54 -21.65 -20.39
CA ARG A 246 18.57 -21.21 -18.99
C ARG A 246 17.26 -21.56 -18.29
N THR A 247 17.36 -21.93 -17.01
CA THR A 247 16.20 -22.22 -16.16
C THR A 247 15.79 -21.00 -15.35
N VAL A 248 14.51 -20.66 -15.41
CA VAL A 248 13.87 -19.66 -14.54
C VAL A 248 13.19 -20.35 -13.38
N PHE A 249 13.66 -20.08 -12.17
CA PHE A 249 13.07 -20.57 -10.92
C PHE A 249 11.98 -19.60 -10.47
N CYS A 250 10.73 -20.06 -10.40
CA CYS A 250 9.58 -19.23 -10.03
C CYS A 250 8.51 -20.06 -9.29
N SER A 251 7.44 -19.43 -8.82
CA SER A 251 6.35 -20.14 -8.16
C SER A 251 5.61 -21.06 -9.15
N GLU A 252 4.93 -22.10 -8.64
CA GLU A 252 4.04 -22.95 -9.46
C GLU A 252 3.05 -22.10 -10.28
N THR A 253 2.41 -21.10 -9.65
CA THR A 253 1.48 -20.20 -10.33
C THR A 253 2.14 -19.35 -11.40
N THR A 254 3.33 -18.78 -11.15
CA THR A 254 4.08 -18.03 -12.16
C THR A 254 4.46 -18.93 -13.33
N SER A 255 4.89 -20.17 -13.08
CA SER A 255 5.23 -21.13 -14.12
C SER A 255 4.06 -21.40 -15.07
N ASP A 256 2.84 -21.48 -14.54
CA ASP A 256 1.65 -21.77 -15.32
C ASP A 256 1.22 -20.61 -16.23
N ILE A 257 1.29 -19.36 -15.74
CA ILE A 257 0.79 -18.18 -16.46
C ILE A 257 1.85 -17.45 -17.30
N LEU A 258 3.14 -17.67 -17.04
CA LEU A 258 4.25 -16.94 -17.70
C LEU A 258 4.27 -17.12 -19.24
N PRO A 259 4.10 -18.34 -19.80
CA PRO A 259 4.06 -18.50 -21.26
C PRO A 259 2.93 -17.71 -21.92
N GLU A 260 1.74 -17.69 -21.30
CA GLU A 260 0.57 -16.95 -21.81
C GLU A 260 0.85 -15.44 -21.80
N ILE A 261 1.41 -14.90 -20.71
CA ILE A 261 1.74 -13.46 -20.63
C ILE A 261 2.81 -13.07 -21.67
N MET A 262 3.79 -13.94 -21.92
CA MET A 262 4.82 -13.72 -22.94
C MET A 262 4.31 -13.97 -24.37
N GLY A 263 3.08 -14.46 -24.56
CA GLY A 263 2.52 -14.79 -25.87
C GLY A 263 3.20 -15.97 -26.56
N ILE A 264 3.79 -16.88 -25.77
CA ILE A 264 4.50 -18.07 -26.26
C ILE A 264 3.58 -19.28 -26.08
N ASP A 265 3.32 -20.03 -27.16
CA ASP A 265 2.66 -21.34 -27.04
C ASP A 265 3.50 -22.22 -26.12
N SER A 266 2.91 -22.70 -25.03
CA SER A 266 3.60 -23.50 -24.00
C SER A 266 4.30 -24.74 -24.57
N LYS A 267 3.88 -25.25 -25.74
CA LYS A 267 4.56 -26.35 -26.46
C LYS A 267 5.94 -25.97 -27.02
N ASN A 268 6.19 -24.68 -27.21
CA ASN A 268 7.45 -24.15 -27.74
C ASN A 268 8.43 -23.77 -26.62
N VAL A 269 8.01 -23.83 -25.36
CA VAL A 269 8.91 -23.62 -24.21
C VAL A 269 9.68 -24.92 -23.96
N PRO A 270 11.03 -24.91 -24.01
CA PRO A 270 11.83 -26.08 -23.66
C PRO A 270 11.51 -26.58 -22.23
N ALA A 271 11.50 -27.89 -22.04
CA ALA A 271 11.03 -28.52 -20.80
C ALA A 271 11.77 -28.08 -19.52
N ASN A 272 13.01 -27.58 -19.65
CA ASN A 272 13.84 -27.15 -18.51
C ASN A 272 13.95 -25.62 -18.40
N SER A 273 13.21 -24.86 -19.21
CA SER A 273 13.29 -23.38 -19.19
C SER A 273 12.62 -22.76 -17.98
N ILE A 274 11.63 -23.43 -17.40
CA ILE A 274 10.90 -22.96 -16.20
C ILE A 274 10.92 -24.08 -15.17
N PHE A 275 11.31 -23.76 -13.94
CA PHE A 275 11.27 -24.67 -12.82
C PHE A 275 10.28 -24.15 -11.76
N PRO A 276 9.11 -24.79 -11.59
CA PRO A 276 8.14 -24.40 -10.59
C PRO A 276 8.57 -24.85 -9.19
N MET A 277 8.55 -23.90 -8.25
CA MET A 277 8.83 -24.12 -6.84
C MET A 277 7.57 -23.93 -6.01
N ARG A 278 7.37 -24.83 -5.04
CA ARG A 278 6.28 -24.76 -4.08
C ARG A 278 6.54 -23.70 -3.02
N LEU A 279 5.48 -23.01 -2.61
CA LEU A 279 5.53 -22.06 -1.51
C LEU A 279 5.89 -22.78 -0.19
N ASN A 280 6.64 -22.08 0.65
CA ASN A 280 7.08 -22.52 1.97
C ASN A 280 7.82 -23.88 1.96
N HIS A 281 8.44 -24.24 0.83
CA HIS A 281 9.24 -25.44 0.69
C HIS A 281 10.68 -25.05 0.29
N PRO A 282 11.70 -25.48 1.07
CA PRO A 282 13.09 -25.23 0.72
C PRO A 282 13.54 -26.16 -0.42
N TYR A 283 14.13 -25.58 -1.47
CA TYR A 283 14.80 -26.32 -2.53
C TYR A 283 16.31 -26.15 -2.41
N SER A 284 17.05 -27.26 -2.46
CA SER A 284 18.51 -27.26 -2.38
C SER A 284 19.14 -27.06 -3.76
N PHE A 285 20.20 -26.25 -3.77
CA PHE A 285 21.06 -25.94 -4.91
C PHE A 285 22.53 -26.20 -4.52
N GLU A 286 23.47 -25.89 -5.41
CA GLU A 286 24.90 -26.01 -5.09
C GLU A 286 25.29 -24.98 -4.02
N GLU A 287 25.52 -25.46 -2.79
CA GLU A 287 25.95 -24.65 -1.62
C GLU A 287 24.92 -23.65 -1.06
N PHE A 288 23.67 -23.66 -1.52
CA PHE A 288 22.58 -22.88 -0.93
C PHE A 288 21.21 -23.56 -1.05
N GLN A 289 20.22 -22.99 -0.37
CA GLN A 289 18.80 -23.30 -0.54
C GLN A 289 18.00 -22.03 -0.81
N ALA A 290 16.89 -22.17 -1.54
CA ALA A 290 15.93 -21.10 -1.76
C ALA A 290 14.52 -21.54 -1.37
N THR A 291 13.79 -20.67 -0.69
CA THR A 291 12.40 -20.88 -0.28
C THR A 291 11.53 -19.74 -0.78
N MET A 292 10.45 -20.06 -1.48
CA MET A 292 9.47 -19.07 -1.94
C MET A 292 8.39 -18.88 -0.90
N ILE A 293 8.05 -17.62 -0.61
CA ILE A 293 7.01 -17.23 0.33
C ILE A 293 6.04 -16.33 -0.43
N ASP A 294 4.73 -16.46 -0.21
CA ASP A 294 3.76 -15.56 -0.84
C ASP A 294 4.09 -14.09 -0.49
N SER A 295 4.05 -13.20 -1.48
CA SER A 295 4.30 -11.77 -1.29
C SER A 295 3.02 -10.94 -1.21
N ASN A 296 1.84 -11.55 -1.40
CA ASN A 296 0.54 -10.88 -1.35
C ASN A 296 0.41 -9.69 -2.35
N HIS A 297 1.17 -9.72 -3.45
CA HIS A 297 1.14 -8.68 -4.48
C HIS A 297 0.19 -9.03 -5.64
N CYS A 298 0.51 -10.06 -6.41
CA CYS A 298 -0.33 -10.58 -7.49
C CYS A 298 -0.30 -12.13 -7.51
N PRO A 299 -1.17 -12.82 -8.27
CA PRO A 299 -1.12 -14.27 -8.39
C PRO A 299 0.27 -14.77 -8.77
N GLY A 300 0.81 -15.68 -7.96
CA GLY A 300 2.14 -16.25 -8.12
C GLY A 300 3.32 -15.38 -7.68
N SER A 301 3.08 -14.16 -7.23
CA SER A 301 4.14 -13.29 -6.71
C SER A 301 4.73 -13.82 -5.40
N VAL A 302 6.06 -13.84 -5.30
CA VAL A 302 6.76 -14.41 -4.14
C VAL A 302 7.89 -13.53 -3.64
N MET A 303 8.07 -13.53 -2.32
CA MET A 303 9.34 -13.26 -1.69
C MET A 303 10.22 -14.52 -1.78
N ILE A 304 11.55 -14.35 -1.80
CA ILE A 304 12.50 -15.47 -1.87
C ILE A 304 13.52 -15.32 -0.75
N LEU A 305 13.59 -16.34 0.11
CA LEU A 305 14.61 -16.48 1.15
C LEU A 305 15.74 -17.37 0.62
N PHE A 306 16.98 -16.87 0.70
CA PHE A 306 18.20 -17.60 0.37
C PHE A 306 19.03 -17.85 1.63
N GLU A 307 19.50 -19.08 1.79
CA GLU A 307 20.33 -19.52 2.92
C GLU A 307 21.40 -20.51 2.46
N GLY A 308 22.49 -20.66 3.22
CA GLY A 308 23.54 -21.66 2.93
C GLY A 308 24.95 -21.07 2.89
N GLU A 309 25.93 -21.90 2.56
CA GLU A 309 27.36 -21.53 2.58
C GLU A 309 27.70 -20.47 1.53
N LEU A 310 27.15 -20.59 0.33
CA LEU A 310 27.32 -19.59 -0.73
C LEU A 310 26.73 -18.24 -0.30
N ILE A 311 25.55 -18.25 0.31
CA ILE A 311 24.90 -17.04 0.81
C ILE A 311 25.70 -16.44 1.97
N GLN A 312 26.21 -17.27 2.89
CA GLN A 312 27.09 -16.82 3.97
C GLN A 312 28.37 -16.15 3.43
N LYS A 313 28.99 -16.72 2.39
CA LYS A 313 30.20 -16.20 1.74
C LYS A 313 29.96 -14.85 1.07
N HIS A 314 28.87 -14.69 0.33
CA HIS A 314 28.63 -13.49 -0.49
C HIS A 314 27.81 -12.40 0.22
N ALA A 315 26.94 -12.80 1.16
CA ALA A 315 26.02 -11.91 1.85
C ALA A 315 26.26 -11.76 3.36
N GLY A 316 27.02 -12.65 3.98
CA GLY A 316 27.27 -12.64 5.42
C GLY A 316 26.19 -13.32 6.26
N GLY A 317 25.19 -13.94 5.62
CA GLY A 317 24.08 -14.65 6.26
C GLY A 317 22.83 -14.66 5.38
N PRO A 318 21.68 -15.16 5.87
CA PRO A 318 20.44 -15.27 5.10
C PRO A 318 20.00 -13.98 4.40
N VAL A 319 19.48 -14.10 3.18
CA VAL A 319 19.02 -12.96 2.36
C VAL A 319 17.54 -13.12 2.02
N LEU A 320 16.75 -12.07 2.25
CA LEU A 320 15.36 -12.01 1.84
C LEU A 320 15.19 -11.02 0.68
N CYS A 321 14.66 -11.48 -0.44
CA CYS A 321 14.21 -10.63 -1.53
C CYS A 321 12.69 -10.56 -1.51
N THR A 322 12.09 -9.40 -1.27
CA THR A 322 10.63 -9.29 -1.18
C THR A 322 9.95 -9.41 -2.55
N GLY A 323 10.66 -9.05 -3.64
CA GLY A 323 9.97 -8.67 -4.86
C GLY A 323 9.01 -7.53 -4.59
N ASP A 324 7.96 -7.39 -5.39
CA ASP A 324 6.84 -6.51 -5.06
C ASP A 324 5.94 -7.22 -4.06
N PHE A 325 5.53 -6.53 -2.98
CA PHE A 325 4.80 -7.18 -1.89
C PHE A 325 3.81 -6.25 -1.18
N ARG A 326 2.82 -6.85 -0.51
CA ARG A 326 1.90 -6.12 0.39
C ARG A 326 1.82 -6.73 1.78
N ALA A 327 2.34 -6.00 2.76
CA ALA A 327 2.24 -6.32 4.18
C ALA A 327 0.96 -5.77 4.82
N ASP A 328 -0.21 -6.13 4.27
CA ASP A 328 -1.49 -5.74 4.87
C ASP A 328 -1.73 -6.41 6.24
N LYS A 329 -2.84 -6.06 6.89
CA LYS A 329 -3.15 -6.57 8.24
C LYS A 329 -3.23 -8.10 8.29
N THR A 330 -3.75 -8.73 7.25
CA THR A 330 -3.89 -10.19 7.17
C THR A 330 -2.51 -10.82 7.04
N PHE A 331 -1.71 -10.30 6.10
CA PHE A 331 -0.35 -10.75 5.86
C PHE A 331 0.54 -10.64 7.11
N LEU A 332 0.49 -9.51 7.82
CA LEU A 332 1.24 -9.30 9.07
C LEU A 332 0.80 -10.27 10.18
N SER A 333 -0.49 -10.64 10.22
CA SER A 333 -0.97 -11.66 11.16
C SER A 333 -0.40 -13.05 10.85
N GLU A 334 -0.30 -13.39 9.57
CA GLU A 334 0.31 -14.65 9.11
C GLU A 334 1.83 -14.67 9.34
N LEU A 335 2.51 -13.53 9.21
CA LEU A 335 3.92 -13.40 9.56
C LEU A 335 4.16 -13.64 11.06
N LYS A 336 3.22 -13.29 11.94
CA LYS A 336 3.36 -13.49 13.39
C LYS A 336 3.02 -14.92 13.84
N SER A 337 2.03 -15.54 13.20
CA SER A 337 1.38 -16.76 13.73
C SER A 337 1.13 -17.87 12.72
N GLY A 338 1.35 -17.59 11.44
CA GLY A 338 1.09 -18.48 10.32
C GLY A 338 2.31 -19.28 9.86
N PRO A 339 2.23 -19.86 8.65
CA PRO A 339 3.29 -20.71 8.08
C PRO A 339 4.63 -20.00 7.91
N CYS A 340 4.61 -18.68 7.73
CA CYS A 340 5.79 -17.86 7.48
C CYS A 340 6.45 -17.29 8.74
N ARG A 341 5.98 -17.68 9.94
CA ARG A 341 6.49 -17.15 11.22
C ARG A 341 7.99 -17.33 11.44
N PHE A 342 8.58 -18.34 10.82
CA PHE A 342 10.01 -18.62 10.90
C PHE A 342 10.85 -17.44 10.40
N LEU A 343 10.33 -16.58 9.50
CA LEU A 343 11.04 -15.38 9.03
C LEU A 343 11.37 -14.41 10.18
N SER A 344 10.49 -14.30 11.17
CA SER A 344 10.71 -13.44 12.36
C SER A 344 11.78 -14.00 13.31
N GLU A 345 12.08 -15.30 13.21
CA GLU A 345 13.08 -15.99 14.05
C GLU A 345 14.48 -15.93 13.43
N LEU A 346 14.58 -15.60 12.13
CA LEU A 346 15.84 -15.51 11.40
C LEU A 346 16.53 -14.17 11.63
N LYS A 347 17.87 -14.22 11.73
CA LYS A 347 18.72 -13.04 11.61
C LYS A 347 19.16 -12.90 10.16
N LEU A 348 18.44 -12.06 9.41
CA LEU A 348 18.74 -11.78 8.01
C LEU A 348 20.00 -10.90 7.90
N ALA A 349 20.92 -11.22 7.01
CA ALA A 349 22.03 -10.32 6.70
C ALA A 349 21.54 -9.16 5.82
N ARG A 350 20.67 -9.45 4.84
CA ARG A 350 20.20 -8.45 3.87
C ARG A 350 18.73 -8.62 3.56
N ILE A 351 18.02 -7.50 3.41
CA ILE A 351 16.68 -7.44 2.82
C ILE A 351 16.73 -6.60 1.56
N TYR A 352 16.37 -7.17 0.42
CA TYR A 352 16.05 -6.42 -0.81
C TYR A 352 14.54 -6.14 -0.81
N MET A 353 14.17 -4.85 -0.73
CA MET A 353 12.85 -4.40 -0.31
C MET A 353 12.14 -3.61 -1.41
N ASP A 354 10.87 -3.93 -1.66
CA ASP A 354 9.97 -3.04 -2.40
C ASP A 354 9.58 -1.84 -1.54
N ASN A 355 10.02 -0.66 -2.00
CA ASN A 355 9.74 0.63 -1.39
C ASN A 355 8.83 1.52 -2.27
N THR A 356 7.99 0.91 -3.13
CA THR A 356 7.18 1.60 -4.15
C THR A 356 6.40 2.80 -3.60
N TYR A 357 5.79 2.66 -2.43
CA TYR A 357 5.02 3.72 -1.77
C TYR A 357 5.60 4.15 -0.43
N PHE A 358 6.87 3.86 -0.15
CA PHE A 358 7.48 4.27 1.11
C PHE A 358 7.54 5.80 1.26
N SER A 359 7.74 6.53 0.15
CA SER A 359 7.76 8.00 0.15
C SER A 359 6.37 8.65 0.18
N LEU A 360 5.31 7.89 -0.12
CA LEU A 360 3.95 8.42 -0.10
C LEU A 360 3.35 8.28 1.30
N ASP A 361 3.09 9.41 1.95
CA ASP A 361 2.37 9.45 3.22
C ASP A 361 0.86 9.38 3.02
N GLN A 362 0.40 8.36 2.28
CA GLN A 362 -1.01 8.18 1.96
C GLN A 362 -1.50 6.82 2.44
N ASN A 363 -2.70 6.83 3.00
CA ASN A 363 -3.35 5.61 3.46
C ASN A 363 -3.80 4.77 2.26
N ILE A 364 -3.38 3.51 2.23
CA ILE A 364 -3.80 2.52 1.24
C ILE A 364 -4.97 1.74 1.84
N LEU A 365 -6.11 1.73 1.13
CA LEU A 365 -7.31 1.03 1.60
C LEU A 365 -7.05 -0.48 1.73
N GLN A 366 -7.54 -1.06 2.83
CA GLN A 366 -7.61 -2.52 3.01
C GLN A 366 -8.64 -3.11 2.02
N LEU A 367 -8.51 -4.40 1.70
CA LEU A 367 -9.34 -5.09 0.70
C LEU A 367 -10.85 -4.92 0.96
N ASP A 368 -11.31 -5.21 2.18
CA ASP A 368 -12.72 -5.10 2.54
C ASP A 368 -13.25 -3.66 2.42
N HIS A 369 -12.46 -2.68 2.85
CA HIS A 369 -12.86 -1.27 2.76
C HIS A 369 -12.91 -0.80 1.30
N ALA A 370 -11.92 -1.16 0.48
CA ALA A 370 -11.93 -0.86 -0.95
C ALA A 370 -13.14 -1.49 -1.66
N ARG A 371 -13.48 -2.75 -1.32
CA ARG A 371 -14.68 -3.44 -1.80
C ARG A 371 -15.95 -2.69 -1.40
N ASP A 372 -16.12 -2.40 -0.11
CA ASP A 372 -17.35 -1.81 0.42
C ASP A 372 -17.57 -0.38 -0.13
N LEU A 373 -16.51 0.42 -0.21
CA LEU A 373 -16.56 1.76 -0.80
C LEU A 373 -16.97 1.69 -2.27
N LEU A 374 -16.43 0.73 -3.01
CA LEU A 374 -16.75 0.53 -4.41
C LEU A 374 -18.21 0.13 -4.61
N ILE A 375 -18.69 -0.87 -3.85
CA ILE A 375 -20.10 -1.30 -3.88
C ILE A 375 -21.03 -0.15 -3.52
N GLN A 376 -20.72 0.59 -2.45
CA GLN A 376 -21.51 1.73 -2.02
C GLN A 376 -21.61 2.78 -3.13
N ASN A 377 -20.52 3.10 -3.83
CA ASN A 377 -20.57 4.03 -4.96
C ASN A 377 -21.41 3.50 -6.13
N ILE A 378 -21.23 2.22 -6.49
CA ILE A 378 -21.99 1.57 -7.57
C ILE A 378 -23.49 1.54 -7.27
N GLU A 379 -23.89 1.15 -6.06
CA GLU A 379 -25.31 0.97 -5.71
C GLU A 379 -26.02 2.28 -5.41
N SER A 380 -25.36 3.23 -4.73
CA SER A 380 -26.02 4.47 -4.28
C SER A 380 -25.95 5.62 -5.27
N ARG A 381 -24.79 5.79 -5.95
CA ARG A 381 -24.56 6.92 -6.87
C ARG A 381 -24.86 6.55 -8.31
N TYR A 382 -24.65 5.28 -8.69
CA TYR A 382 -24.71 4.85 -10.09
C TYR A 382 -25.45 3.51 -10.32
N PRO A 383 -26.67 3.32 -9.75
CA PRO A 383 -27.38 2.03 -9.78
C PRO A 383 -27.70 1.51 -11.19
N ASP A 384 -27.86 2.39 -12.18
CA ASP A 384 -28.25 2.04 -13.56
C ASP A 384 -27.14 2.30 -14.60
N LYS A 385 -25.90 2.51 -14.16
CA LYS A 385 -24.75 2.78 -15.03
C LYS A 385 -23.92 1.52 -15.27
N ASN A 386 -23.37 1.42 -16.48
CA ASN A 386 -22.32 0.47 -16.78
C ASN A 386 -21.02 0.88 -16.08
N ILE A 387 -20.20 -0.10 -15.73
CA ILE A 387 -18.97 0.08 -14.98
C ILE A 387 -17.79 -0.35 -15.84
N ILE A 388 -16.79 0.52 -15.95
CA ILE A 388 -15.53 0.26 -16.64
C ILE A 388 -14.41 0.29 -15.62
N ILE A 389 -13.60 -0.76 -15.56
CA ILE A 389 -12.47 -0.88 -14.64
C ILE A 389 -11.17 -1.07 -15.44
N PRO A 390 -10.38 -0.02 -15.65
CA PRO A 390 -9.11 -0.14 -16.38
C PRO A 390 -8.07 -0.86 -15.51
N LEU A 391 -7.61 -2.04 -15.95
CA LEU A 391 -6.58 -2.82 -15.26
C LEU A 391 -5.52 -3.36 -16.23
N HIS A 392 -4.35 -3.71 -15.69
CA HIS A 392 -3.33 -4.47 -16.41
C HIS A 392 -3.73 -5.94 -16.55
N ARG A 393 -2.89 -6.74 -17.21
CA ARG A 393 -3.15 -8.17 -17.47
C ARG A 393 -3.18 -9.03 -16.21
N LEU A 394 -2.42 -8.64 -15.19
CA LEU A 394 -2.29 -9.31 -13.90
C LEU A 394 -2.38 -8.28 -12.77
N GLY A 395 -2.85 -8.70 -11.60
CA GLY A 395 -3.05 -7.87 -10.41
C GLY A 395 -4.52 -7.54 -10.16
N ARG A 396 -4.85 -7.28 -8.89
CA ARG A 396 -6.18 -6.95 -8.35
C ARG A 396 -7.20 -8.09 -8.32
N GLU A 397 -6.79 -9.33 -8.53
CA GLU A 397 -7.66 -10.50 -8.63
C GLU A 397 -8.56 -10.64 -7.39
N SER A 398 -7.99 -10.55 -6.18
CA SER A 398 -8.76 -10.66 -4.93
C SER A 398 -9.82 -9.57 -4.79
N LEU A 399 -9.52 -8.34 -5.22
CA LEU A 399 -10.50 -7.24 -5.20
C LEU A 399 -11.61 -7.50 -6.22
N ILE A 400 -11.25 -7.88 -7.45
CA ILE A 400 -12.20 -8.22 -8.50
C ILE A 400 -13.11 -9.38 -8.06
N GLU A 401 -12.56 -10.44 -7.51
CA GLU A 401 -13.33 -11.56 -6.98
C GLU A 401 -14.28 -11.13 -5.86
N SER A 402 -13.81 -10.31 -4.91
CA SER A 402 -14.65 -9.82 -3.82
C SER A 402 -15.83 -8.97 -4.31
N ILE A 403 -15.64 -8.19 -5.38
CA ILE A 403 -16.70 -7.38 -6.00
C ILE A 403 -17.70 -8.26 -6.74
N VAL A 404 -17.22 -9.26 -7.50
CA VAL A 404 -18.08 -10.24 -8.19
C VAL A 404 -18.98 -10.96 -7.19
N GLN A 405 -18.40 -11.43 -6.09
CA GLN A 405 -19.15 -12.14 -5.04
C GLN A 405 -20.20 -11.25 -4.39
N ALA A 406 -19.86 -9.98 -4.12
CA ALA A 406 -20.75 -9.06 -3.43
C ALA A 406 -21.89 -8.51 -4.32
N LEU A 407 -21.58 -8.11 -5.56
CA LEU A 407 -22.59 -7.62 -6.51
C LEU A 407 -23.42 -8.77 -7.10
N ASN A 408 -22.86 -9.98 -7.13
CA ASN A 408 -23.48 -11.16 -7.74
C ASN A 408 -23.78 -10.95 -9.25
N GLU A 409 -23.00 -10.08 -9.90
CA GLU A 409 -23.03 -9.76 -11.33
C GLU A 409 -21.73 -10.25 -12.01
N PRO A 410 -21.77 -10.73 -13.26
CA PRO A 410 -20.57 -11.16 -13.99
C PRO A 410 -19.73 -9.95 -14.43
N ILE A 411 -18.41 -10.12 -14.39
CA ILE A 411 -17.45 -9.13 -14.91
C ILE A 411 -16.90 -9.63 -16.24
N LEU A 412 -17.02 -8.81 -17.28
CA LEU A 412 -16.43 -9.03 -18.59
C LEU A 412 -14.94 -8.67 -18.54
N MET A 413 -14.10 -9.48 -19.17
CA MET A 413 -12.66 -9.25 -19.24
C MET A 413 -12.19 -9.37 -20.68
N PHE A 414 -11.14 -8.64 -21.03
CA PHE A 414 -10.43 -8.83 -22.30
C PHE A 414 -9.77 -10.22 -22.35
N LYS A 415 -9.49 -10.68 -23.57
CA LYS A 415 -9.16 -12.08 -23.89
C LYS A 415 -8.01 -12.63 -23.05
N GLU A 416 -6.91 -11.89 -22.97
CA GLU A 416 -5.68 -12.28 -22.30
C GLU A 416 -5.90 -12.45 -20.79
N ARG A 417 -6.58 -11.49 -20.15
CA ARG A 417 -6.90 -11.58 -18.71
C ARG A 417 -7.88 -12.72 -18.41
N LEU A 418 -8.83 -12.99 -19.31
CA LEU A 418 -9.73 -14.14 -19.18
C LEU A 418 -8.99 -15.48 -19.28
N GLU A 419 -7.99 -15.58 -20.14
CA GLU A 419 -7.18 -16.82 -20.26
C GLU A 419 -6.32 -17.03 -19.01
N ILE A 420 -5.69 -15.97 -18.49
CA ILE A 420 -4.98 -16.02 -17.21
C ILE A 420 -5.92 -16.46 -16.09
N ALA A 421 -7.12 -15.88 -15.99
CA ALA A 421 -8.09 -16.28 -14.97
C ALA A 421 -8.51 -17.76 -15.06
N ARG A 422 -8.60 -18.32 -16.27
CA ARG A 422 -8.86 -19.75 -16.48
C ARG A 422 -7.71 -20.63 -15.99
N ILE A 423 -6.47 -20.24 -16.28
CA ILE A 423 -5.27 -20.95 -15.80
C ILE A 423 -5.24 -20.95 -14.27
N LEU A 424 -5.58 -19.82 -13.65
CA LEU A 424 -5.65 -19.67 -12.19
C LEU A 424 -6.85 -20.41 -11.54
N ASN A 425 -7.69 -21.10 -12.32
CA ASN A 425 -8.94 -21.73 -11.85
C ASN A 425 -9.87 -20.78 -11.08
N ALA A 426 -9.86 -19.48 -11.41
CA ALA A 426 -10.74 -18.51 -10.78
C ALA A 426 -12.20 -18.80 -11.17
N GLU A 427 -13.06 -19.02 -10.18
CA GLU A 427 -14.50 -19.22 -10.42
C GLU A 427 -15.16 -17.90 -10.83
N HIS A 428 -15.33 -17.70 -12.13
CA HIS A 428 -16.15 -16.61 -12.62
C HIS A 428 -17.60 -17.09 -12.84
N PRO A 429 -18.61 -16.39 -12.29
CA PRO A 429 -19.99 -16.78 -12.46
C PRO A 429 -20.32 -16.83 -13.95
N ALA A 430 -20.81 -17.98 -14.40
CA ALA A 430 -21.32 -18.15 -15.75
C ALA A 430 -22.30 -17.00 -16.07
N VAL A 431 -22.17 -16.42 -17.27
CA VAL A 431 -23.00 -15.32 -17.77
C VAL A 431 -24.46 -15.52 -17.37
N ARG A 432 -24.92 -14.76 -16.38
CA ARG A 432 -26.31 -14.83 -15.91
C ARG A 432 -27.18 -13.99 -16.84
N LYS A 433 -28.37 -14.50 -17.18
CA LYS A 433 -29.28 -13.87 -18.16
C LYS A 433 -29.97 -12.58 -17.66
N ASN A 434 -29.83 -12.23 -16.37
CA ASN A 434 -30.46 -11.05 -15.76
C ASN A 434 -29.42 -10.19 -15.04
N THR A 435 -28.49 -9.58 -15.78
CA THR A 435 -27.61 -8.54 -15.22
C THR A 435 -28.32 -7.20 -15.27
N ILE A 436 -28.10 -6.36 -14.25
CA ILE A 436 -28.73 -5.03 -14.16
C ILE A 436 -27.89 -4.03 -14.97
N ARG A 437 -26.57 -4.25 -15.01
CA ARG A 437 -25.58 -3.44 -15.74
C ARG A 437 -24.52 -4.30 -16.41
N ASN A 438 -23.69 -3.69 -17.26
CA ASN A 438 -22.44 -4.30 -17.71
C ASN A 438 -21.29 -3.83 -16.81
N ILE A 439 -20.48 -4.76 -16.32
CA ILE A 439 -19.22 -4.48 -15.63
C ILE A 439 -18.10 -5.05 -16.50
N GLU A 440 -17.17 -4.20 -16.93
CA GLU A 440 -16.12 -4.57 -17.88
C GLU A 440 -14.74 -4.12 -17.39
N ILE A 441 -13.78 -5.04 -17.45
CA ILE A 441 -12.36 -4.74 -17.30
C ILE A 441 -11.76 -4.49 -18.68
N VAL A 442 -11.20 -3.29 -18.87
CA VAL A 442 -10.51 -2.87 -20.10
C VAL A 442 -8.99 -2.87 -19.88
N GLU A 443 -8.22 -3.14 -20.94
CA GLU A 443 -6.76 -3.14 -20.88
C GLU A 443 -6.24 -1.71 -20.69
N LYS A 444 -5.69 -1.41 -19.51
CA LYS A 444 -5.30 -0.06 -19.11
C LYS A 444 -4.29 0.61 -20.05
N ASP A 445 -3.37 -0.17 -20.61
CA ASP A 445 -2.26 0.36 -21.42
C ASP A 445 -2.69 0.74 -22.85
N THR A 446 -3.80 0.20 -23.34
CA THR A 446 -4.32 0.41 -24.70
C THR A 446 -5.66 1.13 -24.73
N TRP A 447 -6.27 1.36 -23.57
CA TRP A 447 -7.56 2.03 -23.46
C TRP A 447 -7.46 3.52 -23.81
N ASP A 448 -8.33 3.98 -24.70
CA ASP A 448 -8.34 5.35 -25.24
C ASP A 448 -9.07 6.36 -24.32
N TYR A 449 -9.43 5.95 -23.11
CA TYR A 449 -10.22 6.72 -22.15
C TYR A 449 -11.59 7.16 -22.68
N SER A 450 -12.11 6.49 -23.72
CA SER A 450 -13.47 6.73 -24.20
C SER A 450 -14.46 6.14 -23.21
N VAL A 451 -15.25 7.01 -22.57
CA VAL A 451 -16.28 6.63 -21.61
C VAL A 451 -17.66 6.83 -22.25
N PRO A 452 -18.42 5.76 -22.53
CA PRO A 452 -19.78 5.88 -23.06
C PRO A 452 -20.68 6.69 -22.13
N GLU A 453 -21.74 7.29 -22.67
CA GLU A 453 -22.60 8.21 -21.91
C GLU A 453 -23.30 7.53 -20.72
N ASN A 454 -23.64 6.24 -20.83
CA ASN A 454 -24.23 5.45 -19.75
C ASN A 454 -23.20 4.65 -18.92
N SER A 455 -21.94 5.09 -18.89
CA SER A 455 -20.86 4.40 -18.16
C SER A 455 -20.18 5.30 -17.14
N VAL A 456 -19.62 4.66 -16.11
CA VAL A 456 -18.75 5.25 -15.08
C VAL A 456 -17.47 4.43 -15.02
N VAL A 457 -16.36 5.09 -14.76
CA VAL A 457 -15.03 4.49 -14.64
C VAL A 457 -14.69 4.32 -13.17
N ILE A 458 -14.17 3.15 -12.80
CA ILE A 458 -13.58 2.91 -11.49
C ILE A 458 -12.07 2.84 -11.67
N ASN A 459 -11.39 3.88 -11.22
CA ASN A 459 -9.95 3.95 -11.22
C ASN A 459 -9.40 3.39 -9.91
N ILE A 460 -8.75 2.23 -10.00
CA ILE A 460 -8.11 1.57 -8.86
C ILE A 460 -6.62 1.92 -8.90
N SER A 461 -6.24 2.99 -8.21
CA SER A 461 -4.91 3.59 -8.32
C SER A 461 -4.57 4.42 -7.07
N MET A 462 -3.28 4.50 -6.77
CA MET A 462 -2.75 5.47 -5.79
C MET A 462 -2.59 6.88 -6.38
N ASN A 463 -2.59 6.99 -7.71
CA ASN A 463 -2.50 8.25 -8.44
C ASN A 463 -3.86 8.61 -9.05
N ASP A 464 -4.30 9.86 -8.87
CA ASP A 464 -5.57 10.40 -9.37
C ASP A 464 -5.52 10.76 -10.89
N CYS A 465 -4.58 10.21 -11.66
CA CYS A 465 -4.15 10.68 -12.98
C CYS A 465 -5.13 10.48 -14.16
N ILE A 466 -6.44 10.28 -13.95
CA ILE A 466 -7.39 10.30 -15.08
C ILE A 466 -7.75 11.77 -15.38
N VAL A 467 -6.98 12.33 -16.32
CA VAL A 467 -7.12 13.58 -17.08
C VAL A 467 -8.36 14.42 -16.74
N GLU A 468 -8.10 15.66 -16.31
CA GLU A 468 -8.95 16.79 -15.88
C GLU A 468 -10.24 17.10 -16.69
N SER A 469 -10.61 16.31 -17.70
CA SER A 469 -11.74 16.55 -18.59
C SER A 469 -13.03 15.78 -18.27
N GLN A 470 -13.02 14.76 -17.39
CA GLN A 470 -14.20 13.90 -17.12
C GLN A 470 -14.46 13.54 -15.65
N GLN A 471 -14.06 14.39 -14.70
CA GLN A 471 -14.17 14.12 -13.25
C GLN A 471 -15.57 13.66 -12.77
N GLU A 472 -16.67 14.07 -13.42
CA GLU A 472 -18.03 13.65 -13.03
C GLU A 472 -18.32 12.14 -13.24
N LYS A 473 -17.48 11.42 -14.00
CA LYS A 473 -17.69 10.01 -14.37
C LYS A 473 -16.61 9.04 -13.86
N VAL A 474 -15.72 9.47 -12.98
CA VAL A 474 -14.62 8.63 -12.46
C VAL A 474 -14.74 8.49 -10.95
N ILE A 475 -14.74 7.26 -10.46
CA ILE A 475 -14.63 6.92 -9.04
C ILE A 475 -13.19 6.49 -8.79
N ASN A 476 -12.46 7.23 -7.95
CA ASN A 476 -11.10 6.87 -7.53
C ASN A 476 -11.16 6.01 -6.27
N ILE A 477 -10.56 4.82 -6.33
CA ILE A 477 -10.40 3.91 -5.20
C ILE A 477 -8.90 3.74 -4.92
N ARG A 478 -8.44 4.28 -3.79
CA ARG A 478 -7.04 4.24 -3.35
C ARG A 478 -6.65 2.88 -2.77
N TYR A 479 -6.68 1.86 -3.61
CA TYR A 479 -6.29 0.50 -3.27
C TYR A 479 -4.99 0.13 -4.00
N SER A 480 -4.07 -0.54 -3.31
CA SER A 480 -2.75 -0.93 -3.82
C SER A 480 -2.44 -2.39 -3.51
N ASN A 481 -1.62 -3.03 -4.34
CA ASN A 481 -1.03 -4.34 -4.06
C ASN A 481 0.44 -4.21 -3.64
N HIS A 482 0.87 -2.99 -3.36
CA HIS A 482 2.13 -2.70 -2.68
C HIS A 482 1.83 -2.15 -1.29
N SER A 483 2.77 -2.36 -0.39
CA SER A 483 2.74 -1.85 0.98
C SER A 483 2.80 -0.31 1.04
N SER A 484 2.01 0.28 1.92
CA SER A 484 2.18 1.65 2.39
C SER A 484 3.42 1.80 3.27
N ARG A 485 3.88 3.03 3.53
CA ARG A 485 4.96 3.29 4.50
C ARG A 485 4.70 2.58 5.83
N TYR A 486 3.49 2.72 6.39
CA TYR A 486 3.13 2.12 7.66
C TYR A 486 3.17 0.57 7.63
N GLU A 487 2.66 -0.03 6.55
CA GLU A 487 2.73 -1.49 6.36
C GLU A 487 4.18 -1.98 6.24
N ILE A 488 5.06 -1.25 5.53
CA ILE A 488 6.49 -1.56 5.44
C ILE A 488 7.17 -1.48 6.80
N LEU A 489 6.95 -0.41 7.56
CA LEU A 489 7.56 -0.24 8.89
C LEU A 489 7.12 -1.34 9.85
N ASN A 490 5.83 -1.71 9.85
CA ASN A 490 5.35 -2.84 10.67
C ASN A 490 5.95 -4.16 10.23
N PHE A 491 6.08 -4.40 8.93
CA PHE A 491 6.74 -5.60 8.42
C PHE A 491 8.20 -5.69 8.89
N LEU A 492 8.96 -4.60 8.77
CA LEU A 492 10.34 -4.52 9.22
C LEU A 492 10.48 -4.72 10.73
N ASN A 493 9.52 -4.21 11.52
CA ASN A 493 9.49 -4.38 12.98
C ASN A 493 9.31 -5.83 13.44
N GLU A 494 8.73 -6.70 12.60
CA GLU A 494 8.64 -8.13 12.90
C GLU A 494 9.90 -8.91 12.50
N LEU A 495 10.87 -8.28 11.83
CA LEU A 495 12.07 -8.93 11.32
C LEU A 495 13.33 -8.53 12.09
N HIS A 496 14.37 -9.34 11.95
CA HIS A 496 15.70 -9.04 12.46
C HIS A 496 16.69 -9.05 11.31
N PHE A 497 17.26 -7.89 10.97
CA PHE A 497 18.18 -7.77 9.84
C PHE A 497 19.40 -6.89 10.11
N ASP A 498 20.48 -7.11 9.36
CA ASP A 498 21.70 -6.29 9.41
C ASP A 498 21.64 -5.10 8.44
N SER A 499 21.25 -5.30 7.18
CA SER A 499 21.19 -4.26 6.14
C SER A 499 19.93 -4.32 5.25
N ILE A 500 19.54 -3.18 4.67
CA ILE A 500 18.37 -3.05 3.78
C ILE A 500 18.72 -2.37 2.44
N TYR A 501 18.13 -2.87 1.36
CA TYR A 501 18.36 -2.43 -0.02
C TYR A 501 17.01 -2.12 -0.67
N PRO A 502 16.58 -0.85 -0.73
CA PRO A 502 15.35 -0.46 -1.42
C PRO A 502 15.48 -0.62 -2.95
N CYS A 503 14.51 -1.25 -3.59
CA CYS A 503 14.62 -1.72 -4.99
C CYS A 503 13.71 -1.01 -6.00
N ALA A 504 12.68 -0.29 -5.55
CA ALA A 504 11.63 0.22 -6.43
C ALA A 504 11.71 1.73 -6.72
N LYS A 505 11.97 2.55 -5.70
CA LYS A 505 12.01 4.03 -5.80
C LYS A 505 13.27 4.61 -5.18
N LYS A 506 13.64 5.83 -5.61
CA LYS A 506 14.67 6.61 -4.93
C LYS A 506 14.25 6.84 -3.48
N PHE A 507 15.23 6.96 -2.60
CA PHE A 507 14.98 7.13 -1.17
C PHE A 507 15.98 8.12 -0.55
N SER A 508 15.53 8.86 0.46
CA SER A 508 16.36 9.82 1.20
C SER A 508 17.13 9.15 2.36
N LYS A 509 18.10 9.87 2.92
CA LYS A 509 18.80 9.47 4.15
C LYS A 509 17.80 9.25 5.30
N ASN A 510 16.79 10.12 5.42
CA ASN A 510 15.79 10.00 6.47
C ASN A 510 14.87 8.78 6.26
N GLU A 511 14.48 8.49 5.03
CA GLU A 511 13.70 7.28 4.73
C GLU A 511 14.50 6.01 5.06
N MET A 512 15.80 6.00 4.76
CA MET A 512 16.69 4.92 5.15
C MET A 512 16.77 4.76 6.67
N ARG A 513 16.91 5.87 7.41
CA ARG A 513 16.90 5.86 8.88
C ARG A 513 15.62 5.21 9.42
N LEU A 514 14.45 5.65 8.95
CA LEU A 514 13.15 5.11 9.40
C LEU A 514 13.03 3.60 9.16
N MET A 515 13.48 3.11 8.00
CA MET A 515 13.49 1.67 7.72
C MET A 515 14.43 0.89 8.64
N LEU A 516 15.62 1.43 8.94
CA LEU A 516 16.57 0.80 9.86
C LEU A 516 16.04 0.79 11.30
N GLU A 517 15.48 1.91 11.78
CA GLU A 517 14.91 2.04 13.12
C GLU A 517 13.81 1.01 13.36
N ALA A 518 12.90 0.83 12.40
CA ALA A 518 11.81 -0.13 12.52
C ALA A 518 12.30 -1.56 12.82
N GLY A 519 13.39 -1.99 12.17
CA GLY A 519 13.93 -3.34 12.33
C GLY A 519 14.87 -3.55 13.52
N LYS A 520 15.20 -2.50 14.29
CA LYS A 520 16.24 -2.54 15.32
C LYS A 520 15.65 -2.23 16.69
N LYS A 521 15.81 -3.17 17.63
CA LYS A 521 15.45 -2.94 19.05
C LYS A 521 16.23 -1.79 19.70
N GLN A 522 17.44 -1.52 19.21
CA GLN A 522 18.30 -0.41 19.61
C GLN A 522 19.03 0.10 18.37
N TYR A 523 18.46 1.11 17.71
CA TYR A 523 19.11 1.80 16.61
C TYR A 523 20.34 2.58 17.08
N LYS A 524 21.39 2.61 16.25
CA LYS A 524 22.58 3.44 16.45
C LYS A 524 22.86 4.18 15.15
N GLU A 525 23.30 5.43 15.24
CA GLU A 525 23.70 6.21 14.05
C GLU A 525 24.81 5.49 13.24
N ASP A 526 25.70 4.74 13.90
CA ASP A 526 26.69 3.88 13.24
C ASP A 526 26.06 2.87 12.24
N ASP A 527 24.82 2.42 12.47
CA ASP A 527 24.10 1.53 11.55
C ASP A 527 23.69 2.27 10.28
N LEU A 528 23.27 3.53 10.41
CA LEU A 528 22.99 4.39 9.26
C LEU A 528 24.27 4.72 8.51
N ASP A 529 25.35 5.11 9.16
CA ASP A 529 26.62 5.39 8.49
C ASP A 529 27.12 4.18 7.68
N ARG A 530 27.00 2.96 8.21
CA ARG A 530 27.32 1.74 7.46
C ARG A 530 26.41 1.56 6.24
N GLN A 531 25.12 1.79 6.40
CA GLN A 531 24.15 1.65 5.33
C GLN A 531 24.31 2.72 4.24
N LEU A 532 24.68 3.95 4.62
CA LEU A 532 24.97 5.04 3.69
C LEU A 532 26.24 4.79 2.89
N ASN A 533 27.24 4.08 3.44
CA ASN A 533 28.43 3.69 2.68
C ASN A 533 28.15 2.60 1.62
N ILE A 534 27.01 1.91 1.72
CA ILE A 534 26.59 0.89 0.74
C ILE A 534 25.92 1.54 -0.48
N HIS A 535 25.27 2.69 -0.28
CA HIS A 535 24.42 3.35 -1.28
C HIS A 535 25.05 4.67 -1.73
N GLU A 536 25.13 4.91 -3.03
CA GLU A 536 25.60 6.20 -3.54
C GLU A 536 24.48 7.24 -3.46
N PHE A 537 24.62 8.21 -2.55
CA PHE A 537 23.70 9.35 -2.41
C PHE A 537 24.17 10.54 -3.25
N VAL A 538 23.26 11.14 -4.01
CA VAL A 538 23.51 12.32 -4.85
C VAL A 538 22.57 13.46 -4.47
N THR A 539 23.05 14.71 -4.64
CA THR A 539 22.22 15.90 -4.40
C THR A 539 21.18 16.05 -5.49
N THR A 540 19.93 16.32 -5.09
CA THR A 540 18.89 16.73 -6.03
C THR A 540 19.08 18.20 -6.37
N ASP A 541 19.63 18.51 -7.54
CA ASP A 541 19.60 19.88 -8.06
C ASP A 541 18.16 20.23 -8.46
N ASP A 542 17.74 21.48 -8.23
CA ASP A 542 16.44 22.07 -8.60
C ASP A 542 16.12 22.02 -10.12
N GLN A 543 16.96 21.36 -10.94
CA GLN A 543 16.78 21.15 -12.37
C GLN A 543 16.92 19.69 -12.85
N GLY A 544 17.05 18.70 -11.95
CA GLY A 544 17.00 17.28 -12.33
C GLY A 544 18.23 16.76 -13.08
N THR A 545 19.39 17.39 -12.92
CA THR A 545 20.69 16.86 -13.35
C THR A 545 21.51 16.47 -12.12
N SER A 546 22.12 15.28 -12.13
CA SER A 546 22.90 14.73 -11.01
C SER A 546 24.37 15.11 -11.14
N GLU A 547 24.93 15.80 -10.15
CA GLU A 547 26.38 15.89 -9.93
C GLU A 547 26.78 14.95 -8.79
N SER A 548 27.77 14.09 -9.05
CA SER A 548 28.33 13.17 -8.05
C SER A 548 29.34 13.92 -7.17
N LEU A 549 29.25 13.71 -5.85
CA LEU A 549 30.31 14.11 -4.93
C LEU A 549 31.44 13.07 -5.02
N GLU A 550 32.57 13.44 -5.62
CA GLU A 550 33.79 12.63 -5.61
C GLU A 550 34.25 12.40 -4.15
N VAL A 551 34.18 11.15 -3.69
CA VAL A 551 34.91 10.69 -2.51
C VAL A 551 35.89 9.59 -2.93
N VAL A 552 37.15 9.86 -2.60
CA VAL A 552 38.34 9.07 -2.88
C VAL A 552 38.15 7.61 -2.45
N ALA A 553 38.11 6.71 -3.43
CA ALA A 553 38.15 5.27 -3.22
C ALA A 553 39.44 4.87 -2.49
N ALA A 554 39.32 4.45 -1.24
CA ALA A 554 40.35 3.66 -0.58
C ALA A 554 40.09 2.18 -0.91
N ASN A 555 40.64 1.73 -2.04
CA ASN A 555 40.70 0.32 -2.41
C ASN A 555 42.11 -0.20 -2.07
N PRO A 556 42.31 -1.10 -1.10
CA PRO A 556 43.58 -1.80 -0.97
C PRO A 556 43.56 -3.05 -1.88
N ASP A 557 44.55 -3.09 -2.76
CA ASP A 557 45.05 -4.24 -3.51
C ASP A 557 44.23 -4.74 -4.70
N PHE A 558 44.54 -4.21 -5.88
CA PHE A 558 44.87 -5.03 -7.05
C PHE A 558 45.81 -4.26 -7.98
N GLN A 559 47.10 -4.64 -8.01
CA GLN A 559 48.07 -4.13 -8.96
C GLN A 559 47.85 -4.78 -10.32
N GLU A 560 47.42 -3.99 -11.31
CA GLU A 560 47.55 -4.33 -12.73
C GLU A 560 49.03 -4.36 -13.12
N THR A 561 49.50 -5.51 -13.62
CA THR A 561 50.64 -5.54 -14.54
C THR A 561 50.15 -5.95 -15.92
N SER A 562 50.06 -4.97 -16.79
CA SER A 562 49.83 -5.11 -18.22
C SER A 562 51.05 -5.74 -18.91
N LYS A 563 50.86 -6.87 -19.59
CA LYS A 563 51.70 -7.28 -20.71
C LYS A 563 50.82 -7.83 -21.83
N SER A 564 50.70 -7.01 -22.85
CA SER A 564 50.34 -7.37 -24.23
C SER A 564 51.22 -8.51 -24.75
N LEU A 565 50.63 -9.51 -25.41
CA LEU A 565 51.13 -10.10 -26.66
C LEU A 565 50.21 -11.21 -27.19
N GLU A 566 49.84 -11.01 -28.46
CA GLU A 566 49.74 -11.98 -29.56
C GLU A 566 48.66 -13.08 -29.61
N VAL A 567 47.91 -12.94 -30.70
CA VAL A 567 47.09 -13.89 -31.46
C VAL A 567 47.77 -15.27 -31.57
N ALA A 568 47.04 -16.31 -31.21
CA ALA A 568 47.22 -17.65 -31.74
C ALA A 568 45.85 -18.32 -31.93
N GLU A 569 45.48 -18.55 -33.19
CA GLU A 569 44.42 -19.48 -33.58
C GLU A 569 44.79 -20.89 -33.11
N ILE A 570 43.89 -21.53 -32.36
CA ILE A 570 43.90 -22.97 -32.15
C ILE A 570 42.47 -23.49 -32.34
N GLU A 571 42.23 -24.11 -33.50
CA GLU A 571 41.16 -25.09 -33.67
C GLU A 571 41.41 -26.27 -32.73
N MET A 572 40.44 -26.65 -31.89
CA MET A 572 40.23 -28.06 -31.57
C MET A 572 38.76 -28.39 -31.26
N LYS A 573 38.31 -29.40 -32.00
CA LYS A 573 37.08 -30.19 -31.86
C LYS A 573 36.96 -30.82 -30.46
N GLY A 574 35.75 -30.93 -29.93
CA GLY A 574 35.49 -31.84 -28.81
C GLY A 574 34.14 -31.63 -28.14
N SER A 575 33.14 -32.40 -28.60
CA SER A 575 31.86 -32.64 -27.91
C SER A 575 32.06 -33.19 -26.50
N LEU A 576 31.35 -32.66 -25.50
CA LEU A 576 30.90 -33.41 -24.34
C LEU A 576 29.66 -32.75 -23.73
N ALA A 577 28.52 -33.39 -23.95
CA ALA A 577 27.26 -33.12 -23.27
C ALA A 577 27.35 -33.60 -21.82
N THR A 578 27.15 -32.71 -20.86
CA THR A 578 26.98 -33.05 -19.45
C THR A 578 25.50 -32.92 -19.08
N LYS A 579 24.87 -34.07 -18.77
CA LYS A 579 23.52 -34.14 -18.19
C LYS A 579 23.52 -33.56 -16.76
N PRO A 580 22.41 -32.95 -16.29
CA PRO A 580 22.28 -32.55 -14.90
C PRO A 580 22.05 -33.76 -13.96
N PRO A 581 22.34 -33.62 -12.65
CA PRO A 581 22.36 -34.72 -11.69
C PRO A 581 20.96 -35.16 -11.24
N ASN A 582 20.83 -36.44 -10.90
CA ASN A 582 19.64 -37.03 -10.30
C ASN A 582 19.40 -36.48 -8.87
N LEU A 583 18.27 -35.81 -8.64
CA LEU A 583 17.72 -35.54 -7.31
C LEU A 583 17.06 -36.83 -6.79
N LEU A 584 17.68 -37.47 -5.79
CA LEU A 584 17.11 -38.60 -5.05
C LEU A 584 16.28 -38.08 -3.88
N ALA A 585 14.98 -38.41 -3.87
CA ALA A 585 14.13 -38.23 -2.70
C ALA A 585 14.38 -39.39 -1.71
N GLU A 586 14.98 -39.09 -0.55
CA GLU A 586 15.03 -40.02 0.57
C GLU A 586 13.76 -39.87 1.42
N THR A 587 12.91 -40.89 1.39
CA THR A 587 11.82 -41.06 2.36
C THR A 587 12.37 -41.79 3.58
N SER A 588 12.40 -41.12 4.74
CA SER A 588 12.66 -41.78 6.02
C SER A 588 11.36 -42.02 6.79
N ASP A 589 11.05 -43.30 6.98
CA ASP A 589 10.11 -43.85 7.95
C ASP A 589 10.43 -43.39 9.38
N THR A 590 9.39 -43.00 10.13
CA THR A 590 9.32 -43.25 11.58
C THR A 590 7.88 -43.60 11.96
N GLY A 591 7.71 -44.79 12.53
CA GLY A 591 6.42 -45.34 12.96
C GLY A 591 6.05 -45.09 14.42
N PHE A 592 4.94 -45.75 14.81
CA PHE A 592 4.16 -45.77 16.07
C PHE A 592 3.15 -44.61 16.22
N CYS A 593 1.87 -44.82 16.54
CA CYS A 593 1.20 -45.94 17.21
C CYS A 593 -0.30 -46.01 16.83
N GLU A 594 -0.86 -47.22 16.91
CA GLU A 594 -2.25 -47.63 16.63
C GLU A 594 -3.29 -46.95 17.53
N GLU A 595 -4.49 -46.68 16.99
CA GLU A 595 -5.74 -47.17 17.60
C GLU A 595 -6.90 -47.22 16.58
N SER A 596 -7.70 -48.25 16.76
CA SER A 596 -8.67 -48.87 15.86
C SER A 596 -9.98 -48.11 15.63
N GLY A 597 -10.53 -48.20 14.41
CA GLY A 597 -11.92 -47.84 14.11
C GLY A 597 -12.35 -48.25 12.71
N SER A 598 -12.84 -49.49 12.56
CA SER A 598 -13.32 -50.09 11.31
C SER A 598 -14.71 -49.59 10.89
N VAL A 599 -14.89 -49.14 9.64
CA VAL A 599 -16.14 -49.30 8.87
C VAL A 599 -15.81 -49.47 7.38
N GLN A 600 -16.40 -50.50 6.76
CA GLN A 600 -16.21 -50.90 5.36
C GLN A 600 -17.06 -50.12 4.35
N MET A 601 -16.42 -49.82 3.22
CA MET A 601 -16.83 -49.91 1.80
C MET A 601 -18.14 -49.26 1.28
N GLU A 602 -17.99 -48.40 0.27
CA GLU A 602 -18.51 -48.61 -1.10
C GLU A 602 -17.85 -47.64 -2.12
N PRO A 603 -17.44 -48.08 -3.33
CA PRO A 603 -16.90 -47.20 -4.38
C PRO A 603 -17.98 -46.71 -5.37
N PRO A 604 -17.91 -45.45 -5.86
CA PRO A 604 -18.89 -44.94 -6.81
C PRO A 604 -18.62 -45.37 -8.26
N ARG A 605 -19.74 -45.52 -8.96
CA ARG A 605 -19.92 -46.09 -10.30
C ARG A 605 -19.30 -45.23 -11.42
N LYS A 606 -18.74 -45.94 -12.42
CA LYS A 606 -18.34 -45.45 -13.75
C LYS A 606 -19.50 -44.68 -14.44
N LYS A 607 -19.25 -43.46 -14.91
CA LYS A 607 -20.10 -42.76 -15.88
C LYS A 607 -19.54 -42.96 -17.30
N GLY A 608 -20.41 -43.43 -18.18
CA GLY A 608 -20.13 -43.67 -19.59
C GLY A 608 -20.15 -42.38 -20.42
N LYS A 609 -19.41 -42.43 -21.52
CA LYS A 609 -19.46 -41.50 -22.66
C LYS A 609 -20.85 -41.58 -23.32
N PHE A 610 -21.43 -40.45 -23.69
CA PHE A 610 -22.22 -40.33 -24.93
C PHE A 610 -22.18 -38.89 -25.46
N GLN A 611 -22.21 -38.83 -26.79
CA GLN A 611 -21.88 -37.73 -27.68
C GLN A 611 -23.02 -36.72 -27.86
N ASN A 612 -22.64 -35.53 -28.34
CA ASN A 612 -23.31 -34.64 -29.30
C ASN A 612 -24.83 -34.75 -29.46
N LEU A 613 -25.52 -33.62 -29.25
CA LEU A 613 -26.61 -33.21 -30.14
C LEU A 613 -26.68 -31.67 -30.21
N GLN A 614 -26.40 -31.12 -31.39
CA GLN A 614 -26.79 -29.78 -31.80
C GLN A 614 -28.24 -29.82 -32.35
N GLU A 615 -28.89 -28.65 -32.26
CA GLU A 615 -30.04 -28.12 -33.05
C GLU A 615 -31.45 -28.05 -32.44
N LYS A 616 -32.03 -26.84 -32.66
CA LYS A 616 -33.45 -26.39 -32.71
C LYS A 616 -34.13 -26.01 -31.38
N ILE A 617 -34.24 -24.72 -31.03
CA ILE A 617 -35.15 -23.63 -31.51
C ILE A 617 -36.65 -23.95 -31.26
N MET A 618 -37.32 -22.99 -30.59
CA MET A 618 -38.75 -22.61 -30.59
C MET A 618 -39.56 -22.89 -29.31
N HIS A 619 -40.13 -21.81 -28.75
CA HIS A 619 -41.29 -21.73 -27.82
C HIS A 619 -41.04 -22.30 -26.41
N ILE A 620 -41.11 -21.57 -25.28
CA ILE A 620 -41.91 -20.42 -24.81
C ILE A 620 -41.07 -19.62 -23.82
#